data_AF-A0A6P0NSB6-F1
#
_entry.id   AF-A0A6P0NSB6-F1
#
_cell.length_a   1.000
_cell.length_b   1.000
_cell.length_c   1.000
_cell.angle_alpha   90.00
_cell.angle_beta   90.00
_cell.angle_gamma   90.00
#
_symmetry.space_group_name_H-M   'P 1'
#
loop_
_entity.id
_entity.type
_entity.pdbx_description
1 polymer ?
#
loop_
_entity_poly.entity_id
_entity_poly.type
_entity_poly.pdbx_seq_one_letter_code
_entity_poly.pdbx_strand_id
1 'polypeptide(L)'
;MLGLSSVFQCKKSQPRGDIVFVHGLAGHPWGTWHPQSKRDNQDLDFWPFWLGEELQANVWTFGYDTPRFGYVGQGMPRFDLASNLLEYLDVNDIGDRPLIFVTHSMGGLVVKDLIRTAQNFDAKKAIIKQTQGIVFLSTPHQG
;
A
#
# COMPACT_ATOMS: atom_id res chain seq x y z
N MET A 1 -2.33 -11.18 7.91
CA MET A 1 -1.07 -11.12 7.15
C MET A 1 -0.54 -9.71 7.30
N LEU A 2 0.65 -9.56 7.90
CA LEU A 2 1.26 -8.27 8.20
C LEU A 2 2.40 -8.01 7.21
N GLY A 3 2.66 -6.73 6.92
CA GLY A 3 3.69 -6.28 6.00
C GLY A 3 3.21 -6.20 4.55
N LEU A 4 4.16 -6.03 3.65
CA LEU A 4 3.91 -5.93 2.22
C LEU A 4 3.82 -7.32 1.59
N SER A 5 2.77 -7.56 0.81
CA SER A 5 2.52 -8.82 0.12
C SER A 5 2.40 -8.58 -1.38
N SER A 6 3.07 -9.42 -2.17
CA SER A 6 2.95 -9.40 -3.62
C SER A 6 1.59 -9.96 -4.06
N VAL A 7 0.88 -9.21 -4.90
CA VAL A 7 -0.35 -9.63 -5.57
C VAL A 7 -0.04 -10.13 -6.97
N PHE A 8 0.76 -9.37 -7.72
CA PHE A 8 1.16 -9.69 -9.09
C PHE A 8 2.60 -9.23 -9.33
N GLN A 9 3.41 -10.07 -9.95
CA GLN A 9 4.76 -9.73 -10.40
C GLN A 9 4.82 -9.87 -11.92
N CYS A 10 5.19 -8.79 -12.60
CA CYS A 10 5.35 -8.81 -14.04
C CYS A 10 6.52 -9.73 -14.42
N LYS A 11 6.26 -10.71 -15.30
CA LYS A 11 7.30 -11.66 -15.76
C LYS A 11 8.30 -11.04 -16.75
N LYS A 12 8.06 -9.81 -17.23
CA LYS A 12 8.99 -9.13 -18.14
C LYS A 12 10.25 -8.73 -17.38
N SER A 13 11.37 -8.62 -18.10
CA SER A 13 12.66 -8.19 -17.53
C SER A 13 12.60 -6.82 -16.85
N GLN A 14 11.63 -5.96 -17.22
CA GLN A 14 11.39 -4.68 -16.57
C GLN A 14 9.87 -4.39 -16.45
N PRO A 15 9.27 -4.40 -15.25
CA PRO A 15 7.91 -3.92 -15.02
C PRO A 15 7.79 -2.43 -15.30
N ARG A 16 6.61 -1.95 -15.71
CA ARG A 16 6.36 -0.52 -15.98
C ARG A 16 6.38 0.34 -14.72
N GLY A 17 6.21 -0.26 -13.55
CA GLY A 17 6.16 0.40 -12.26
C GLY A 17 5.65 -0.52 -11.15
N ASP A 18 5.43 0.06 -9.98
CA ASP A 18 4.84 -0.58 -8.80
C ASP A 18 3.52 0.11 -8.42
N ILE A 19 2.52 -0.68 -8.05
CA ILE A 19 1.24 -0.22 -7.51
C ILE A 19 1.08 -0.79 -6.11
N VAL A 20 0.95 0.07 -5.11
CA VAL A 20 0.84 -0.33 -3.71
C VAL A 20 -0.54 0.02 -3.17
N PHE A 21 -1.29 -1.01 -2.80
CA PHE A 21 -2.61 -0.88 -2.18
C PHE A 21 -2.48 -0.78 -0.65
N VAL A 22 -3.12 0.24 -0.07
CA VAL A 22 -3.07 0.51 1.38
C VAL A 22 -4.48 0.63 1.95
N HIS A 23 -4.90 -0.39 2.70
CA HIS A 23 -6.24 -0.42 3.32
C HIS A 23 -6.35 0.56 4.50
N GLY A 24 -7.57 0.75 5.02
CA GLY A 24 -7.86 1.59 6.20
C GLY A 24 -8.16 0.78 7.46
N LEU A 25 -8.71 1.46 8.48
CA LEU A 25 -9.12 0.84 9.74
C LEU A 25 -10.14 -0.28 9.55
N ALA A 26 -10.04 -1.32 10.39
CA ALA A 26 -10.79 -2.58 10.30
C ALA A 26 -10.71 -3.28 8.92
N GLY A 27 -9.78 -2.86 8.06
CA GLY A 27 -9.57 -3.40 6.73
C GLY A 27 -8.71 -4.65 6.73
N HIS A 28 -8.61 -5.26 5.55
CA HIS A 28 -7.72 -6.38 5.28
C HIS A 28 -6.99 -6.15 3.95
N PRO A 29 -5.69 -6.49 3.81
CA PRO A 29 -4.95 -6.30 2.56
C PRO A 29 -5.60 -6.97 1.34
N TRP A 30 -6.33 -8.07 1.52
CA TRP A 30 -7.10 -8.72 0.45
C TRP A 30 -8.58 -8.29 0.47
N GLY A 31 -9.28 -8.53 1.58
CA GLY A 31 -10.72 -8.27 1.67
C GLY A 31 -11.18 -6.83 1.46
N THR A 32 -10.31 -5.82 1.60
CA THR A 32 -10.68 -4.43 1.27
C THR A 32 -10.89 -4.25 -0.23
N TRP A 33 -10.16 -4.99 -1.05
CA TRP A 33 -10.15 -4.82 -2.51
C TRP A 33 -10.86 -5.96 -3.22
N HIS A 34 -11.29 -7.00 -2.51
CA HIS A 34 -12.03 -8.12 -3.09
C HIS A 34 -13.54 -7.80 -3.14
N PRO A 35 -14.25 -8.02 -4.27
CA PRO A 35 -15.68 -7.72 -4.40
C PRO A 35 -16.56 -8.39 -3.32
N GLN A 36 -16.24 -9.64 -2.99
CA GLN A 36 -16.91 -10.44 -1.95
C GLN A 36 -16.21 -10.35 -0.57
N SER A 37 -15.27 -9.42 -0.39
CA SER A 37 -14.46 -9.27 0.83
C SER A 37 -13.72 -10.53 1.31
N LYS A 38 -13.41 -11.47 0.40
CA LYS A 38 -12.58 -12.64 0.69
C LYS A 38 -11.18 -12.21 1.10
N ARG A 39 -10.58 -12.98 2.00
CA ARG A 39 -9.30 -12.64 2.65
C ARG A 39 -8.15 -13.56 2.26
N ASP A 40 -8.45 -14.65 1.56
CA ASP A 40 -7.43 -15.50 0.99
C ASP A 40 -6.80 -14.85 -0.25
N ASN A 41 -5.61 -15.32 -0.58
CA ASN A 41 -4.80 -14.89 -1.73
C ASN A 41 -4.83 -15.93 -2.86
N GLN A 42 -5.80 -16.85 -2.84
CA GLN A 42 -5.90 -17.96 -3.80
C GLN A 42 -6.97 -17.70 -4.85
N ASP A 43 -7.86 -16.74 -4.62
CA ASP A 43 -8.88 -16.35 -5.60
C ASP A 43 -8.29 -15.48 -6.73
N LEU A 44 -8.52 -15.91 -7.97
CA LEU A 44 -8.20 -15.12 -9.16
C LEU A 44 -9.24 -14.03 -9.42
N ASP A 45 -10.37 -14.02 -8.71
CA ASP A 45 -11.40 -12.96 -8.72
C ASP A 45 -10.97 -11.73 -7.89
N PHE A 46 -9.73 -11.29 -8.10
CA PHE A 46 -9.13 -10.17 -7.40
C PHE A 46 -8.65 -9.13 -8.39
N TRP A 47 -9.45 -8.07 -8.60
CA TRP A 47 -9.20 -7.07 -9.63
C TRP A 47 -7.81 -6.39 -9.57
N PRO A 48 -7.14 -6.20 -8.41
CA PRO A 48 -5.76 -5.68 -8.41
C PRO A 48 -4.78 -6.61 -9.12
N PHE A 49 -5.03 -7.93 -9.17
CA PHE A 49 -4.25 -8.86 -9.99
C PHE A 49 -4.43 -8.54 -11.49
N TRP A 50 -5.67 -8.43 -11.97
CA TRP A 50 -5.98 -8.12 -13.38
C TRP A 50 -5.38 -6.77 -13.79
N LEU A 51 -5.44 -5.78 -12.89
CA LEU A 51 -4.82 -4.47 -13.10
C LEU A 51 -3.31 -4.58 -13.35
N GLY A 52 -2.61 -5.39 -12.55
CA GLY A 52 -1.17 -5.62 -12.72
C GLY A 52 -0.83 -6.27 -14.05
N GLU A 53 -1.65 -7.24 -14.47
CA GLU A 53 -1.51 -7.92 -15.75
C GLU A 53 -1.70 -6.97 -16.94
N GLU A 54 -2.80 -6.19 -16.93
CA GLU A 54 -3.14 -5.24 -17.99
C GLU A 54 -2.10 -4.13 -18.10
N LEU A 55 -1.69 -3.56 -16.97
CA LEU A 55 -0.72 -2.47 -16.92
C LEU A 55 0.73 -2.92 -17.00
N GLN A 56 1.00 -4.23 -16.94
CA GLN A 56 2.35 -4.79 -16.87
C GLN A 56 3.18 -4.15 -15.74
N ALA A 57 2.55 -3.97 -14.58
CA ALA A 57 3.12 -3.36 -13.40
C ALA A 57 3.05 -4.34 -12.24
N ASN A 58 4.02 -4.28 -11.33
CA ASN A 58 3.97 -5.08 -10.11
C ASN A 58 2.88 -4.51 -9.19
N VAL A 59 2.15 -5.40 -8.52
CA VAL A 59 1.07 -5.02 -7.61
C VAL A 59 1.35 -5.61 -6.25
N TRP A 60 1.21 -4.76 -5.25
CA TRP A 60 1.47 -5.06 -3.86
C TRP A 60 0.30 -4.61 -3.01
N THR A 61 0.09 -5.28 -1.88
CA THR A 61 -0.83 -4.81 -0.85
C THR A 61 -0.13 -4.77 0.50
N PHE A 62 -0.34 -3.70 1.24
CA PHE A 62 0.20 -3.52 2.58
C PHE A 62 -0.83 -3.93 3.63
N GLY A 63 -0.50 -4.95 4.41
CA GLY A 63 -1.29 -5.44 5.54
C GLY A 63 -0.72 -4.95 6.86
N TYR A 64 -1.58 -4.42 7.72
CA TYR A 64 -1.18 -4.02 9.07
C TYR A 64 -2.34 -4.17 10.04
N ASP A 65 -2.02 -4.33 11.33
CA ASP A 65 -3.05 -4.47 12.36
C ASP A 65 -3.82 -3.17 12.51
N THR A 66 -5.14 -3.29 12.36
CA THR A 66 -6.06 -2.18 12.56
C THR A 66 -7.04 -2.54 13.67
N PRO A 67 -7.08 -1.80 14.78
CA PRO A 67 -8.10 -2.02 15.78
C PRO A 67 -9.48 -1.77 15.15
N ARG A 68 -10.46 -2.61 15.49
CA ARG A 68 -11.85 -2.42 15.05
C ARG A 68 -12.42 -1.14 15.70
N PHE A 69 -13.32 -0.46 15.00
CA PHE A 69 -14.05 0.71 15.52
C PHE A 69 -14.59 0.39 16.93
N GLY A 70 -14.13 1.14 17.94
CA GLY A 70 -14.45 0.94 19.36
C GLY A 70 -13.24 0.70 20.27
N TYR A 71 -12.10 0.28 19.73
CA TYR A 71 -10.84 0.08 20.47
C TYR A 71 -9.81 1.18 20.17
N VAL A 72 -10.24 2.44 20.28
CA VAL A 72 -9.36 3.60 20.07
C VAL A 72 -8.25 3.57 21.14
N GLY A 73 -7.01 3.27 20.72
CA GLY A 73 -5.82 3.24 21.60
C GLY A 73 -5.02 1.93 21.62
N GLN A 74 -5.47 0.85 20.96
CA GLN A 74 -4.78 -0.46 20.95
C GLN A 74 -4.13 -0.82 19.60
N GLY A 75 -4.04 0.14 18.68
CA GLY A 75 -3.40 -0.05 17.36
C GLY A 75 -2.01 0.56 17.31
N MET A 76 -1.19 0.09 16.37
CA MET A 76 0.09 0.73 16.09
C MET A 76 -0.13 2.21 15.72
N PRO A 77 0.65 3.15 16.29
CA PRO A 77 0.60 4.55 15.90
C PRO A 77 0.74 4.70 14.39
N ARG A 78 -0.02 5.64 13.80
CA ARG A 78 -0.03 5.87 12.35
C ARG A 78 1.36 6.19 11.79
N PHE A 79 2.19 6.88 12.57
CA PHE A 79 3.59 7.16 12.23
C PHE A 79 4.46 5.91 12.14
N ASP A 80 4.22 4.93 13.01
CA ASP A 80 4.95 3.67 13.01
C ASP A 80 4.50 2.82 11.81
N LEU A 81 3.21 2.85 11.47
CA LEU A 81 2.69 2.24 10.25
C LEU A 81 3.33 2.82 8.99
N ALA A 82 3.46 4.15 8.93
CA ALA A 82 4.11 4.85 7.83
C ALA A 82 5.59 4.49 7.72
N SER A 83 6.31 4.44 8.85
CA SER A 83 7.71 4.05 8.90
C SER A 83 7.92 2.59 8.49
N ASN A 84 7.04 1.69 8.94
CA ASN A 84 7.06 0.28 8.54
C ASN A 84 6.80 0.12 7.05
N LEU A 85 5.79 0.80 6.51
CA LEU A 85 5.53 0.77 5.06
C LEU A 85 6.76 1.28 4.30
N LEU A 86 7.37 2.38 4.73
CA LEU A 86 8.57 2.93 4.10
C LEU A 86 9.74 1.93 4.08
N GLU A 87 9.92 1.18 5.16
CA GLU A 87 10.95 0.14 5.22
C GLU A 87 10.60 -1.06 4.33
N TYR A 88 9.34 -1.48 4.30
CA TYR A 88 8.91 -2.55 3.40
C TYR A 88 9.07 -2.18 1.92
N LEU A 89 8.88 -0.91 1.54
CA LEU A 89 9.15 -0.48 0.17
C LEU A 89 10.63 -0.62 -0.18
N ASP A 90 11.52 -0.19 0.73
CA ASP A 90 12.97 -0.22 0.54
C ASP A 90 13.50 -1.65 0.39
N VAL A 91 13.13 -2.57 1.30
CA VAL A 91 13.59 -3.97 1.26
C VAL A 91 13.04 -4.79 0.10
N ASN A 92 12.03 -4.27 -0.63
CA ASN A 92 11.46 -4.90 -1.82
C ASN A 92 11.86 -4.17 -3.12
N ASP A 93 12.86 -3.28 -3.06
CA ASP A 93 13.35 -2.48 -4.20
C ASP A 93 12.22 -1.66 -4.87
N ILE A 94 11.22 -1.25 -4.10
CA ILE A 94 10.13 -0.38 -4.55
C ILE A 94 10.55 1.05 -4.30
N GLY A 95 10.75 1.81 -5.36
CA GLY A 95 11.42 3.12 -5.31
C GLY A 95 12.48 3.31 -6.39
N ASP A 96 12.78 2.27 -7.16
CA ASP A 96 13.66 2.31 -8.32
C ASP A 96 12.92 2.58 -9.64
N ARG A 97 11.59 2.44 -9.61
CA ARG A 97 10.70 2.57 -10.77
C ARG A 97 9.44 3.37 -10.39
N PRO A 98 8.65 3.85 -11.38
CA PRO A 98 7.45 4.63 -11.11
C PRO A 98 6.51 3.94 -10.12
N LEU A 99 6.08 4.65 -9.09
CA LEU A 99 5.28 4.16 -7.98
C LEU A 99 3.93 4.87 -7.94
N ILE A 100 2.85 4.11 -7.79
CA ILE A 100 1.51 4.62 -7.53
C ILE A 100 0.98 4.00 -6.24
N PHE A 101 0.37 4.82 -5.39
CA PHE A 101 -0.38 4.33 -4.23
C PHE A 101 -1.88 4.34 -4.51
N VAL A 102 -2.58 3.27 -4.15
CA VAL A 102 -4.04 3.22 -4.11
C VAL A 102 -4.47 3.02 -2.66
N THR A 103 -5.19 3.99 -2.12
CA THR A 103 -5.42 4.07 -0.67
C THR A 103 -6.90 4.15 -0.34
N HIS A 104 -7.30 3.50 0.76
CA HIS A 104 -8.65 3.58 1.29
C HIS A 104 -8.67 4.12 2.72
N SER A 105 -9.54 5.09 3.00
CA SER A 105 -9.79 5.63 4.35
C SER A 105 -8.48 6.03 5.05
N MET A 106 -8.22 5.51 6.26
CA MET A 106 -6.99 5.77 7.02
C MET A 106 -5.70 5.44 6.24
N GLY A 107 -5.74 4.49 5.30
CA GLY A 107 -4.57 4.14 4.49
C GLY A 107 -4.00 5.33 3.72
N GLY A 108 -4.84 6.28 3.33
CA GLY A 108 -4.38 7.51 2.68
C GLY A 108 -3.60 8.42 3.63
N LEU A 109 -3.96 8.44 4.92
CA LEU A 109 -3.19 9.17 5.94
C LEU A 109 -1.86 8.48 6.23
N VAL A 110 -1.81 7.14 6.23
CA VAL A 110 -0.55 6.38 6.35
C VAL A 110 0.40 6.75 5.21
N VAL A 111 -0.08 6.81 3.97
CA VAL A 111 0.76 7.22 2.81
C VAL A 111 1.21 8.68 2.91
N LYS A 112 0.34 9.60 3.36
CA LYS A 112 0.75 11.00 3.60
C LYS A 112 1.86 11.10 4.65
N ASP A 113 1.71 10.39 5.75
CA ASP A 113 2.71 10.35 6.82
C ASP A 113 4.01 9.71 6.33
N LEU A 114 3.94 8.68 5.47
CA LEU A 114 5.11 8.06 4.83
C LEU A 114 5.87 9.07 3.97
N ILE A 115 5.17 9.83 3.12
CA ILE A 115 5.81 10.86 2.29
C ILE A 115 6.48 11.93 3.16
N ARG A 116 5.80 12.39 4.22
CA ARG A 116 6.38 13.35 5.18
C ARG A 116 7.60 12.77 5.89
N THR A 117 7.56 11.52 6.32
CA THR A 117 8.71 10.85 6.94
C THR A 117 9.88 10.74 5.96
N ALA A 118 9.62 10.30 4.72
CA ALA A 118 10.65 10.17 3.68
C ALA A 118 11.34 11.50 3.33
N GLN A 119 10.66 12.65 3.49
CA GLN A 119 11.26 13.97 3.25
C GLN A 119 12.42 14.28 4.20
N ASN A 120 12.41 13.68 5.40
CA ASN A 120 13.42 13.92 6.42
C ASN A 120 14.69 13.06 6.25
N PHE A 121 14.69 12.10 5.32
CA PHE A 121 15.82 11.18 5.12
C PHE A 121 16.25 11.17 3.65
N ASP A 122 17.48 11.60 3.39
CA ASP A 122 18.02 11.66 2.01
C ASP A 122 17.95 10.31 1.29
N ALA A 123 18.24 9.21 2.00
CA ALA A 123 18.19 7.85 1.46
C ALA A 123 16.78 7.45 0.98
N LYS A 124 15.72 8.03 1.57
CA LYS A 124 14.32 7.67 1.27
C LYS A 124 13.67 8.63 0.27
N LYS A 125 14.39 9.65 -0.23
CA LYS A 125 13.88 10.60 -1.24
C LYS A 125 13.55 9.94 -2.58
N ALA A 126 14.12 8.77 -2.88
CA ALA A 126 13.80 7.99 -4.08
C ALA A 126 12.30 7.65 -4.15
N ILE A 127 11.70 7.25 -3.03
CA ILE A 127 10.26 6.95 -2.92
C ILE A 127 9.41 8.15 -3.35
N ILE A 128 9.76 9.34 -2.87
CA ILE A 128 9.03 10.58 -3.20
C ILE A 128 9.19 10.88 -4.70
N LYS A 129 10.42 10.80 -5.23
CA LYS A 129 10.69 11.07 -6.65
C LYS A 129 9.98 10.09 -7.58
N GLN A 130 9.89 8.82 -7.20
CA GLN A 130 9.22 7.80 -7.99
C GLN A 130 7.71 7.80 -7.81
N THR A 131 7.16 8.38 -6.74
CA THR A 131 5.71 8.47 -6.57
C THR A 131 5.10 9.38 -7.63
N GLN A 132 4.51 8.78 -8.68
CA GLN A 132 3.89 9.50 -9.79
C GLN A 132 2.43 9.85 -9.52
N GLY A 133 1.79 9.18 -8.55
CA GLY A 133 0.40 9.44 -8.21
C GLY A 133 -0.05 8.73 -6.94
N ILE A 134 -1.09 9.30 -6.31
CA ILE A 134 -1.77 8.71 -5.16
C ILE A 134 -3.27 8.81 -5.41
N VAL A 135 -3.96 7.66 -5.37
CA VAL A 135 -5.42 7.57 -5.45
C VAL A 135 -5.97 7.47 -4.04
N PHE A 136 -6.86 8.40 -3.67
CA PHE A 136 -7.50 8.45 -2.36
C PHE A 136 -8.97 8.05 -2.47
N LEU A 137 -9.35 6.97 -1.80
CA LEU A 137 -10.73 6.50 -1.72
C LEU A 137 -11.23 6.72 -0.29
N SER A 138 -12.16 7.66 -0.10
CA SER A 138 -12.76 7.96 1.20
C SER A 138 -11.76 8.33 2.31
N THR A 139 -10.61 8.91 1.95
CA THR A 139 -9.58 9.33 2.94
C THR A 139 -10.01 10.60 3.67
N PRO A 140 -10.06 10.60 5.02
CA PRO A 140 -10.41 11.79 5.79
C PRO A 140 -9.22 12.76 5.85
N HIS A 141 -9.03 13.57 4.81
CA HIS A 141 -7.82 14.36 4.59
C HIS A 141 -7.44 15.36 5.69
N GLN A 142 -8.38 15.72 6.58
CA GLN A 142 -8.18 16.65 7.69
C GLN A 142 -7.74 15.95 9.01
N GLY A 143 -7.63 14.62 9.01
CA GLY A 143 -7.20 13.82 10.18
C GLY A 143 -5.72 13.46 10.22
#